data_AF-A0A497RLG3-F1
#
_entry.id   AF-A0A497RLG3-F1
#
_cell.length_a   1.000
_cell.length_b   1.000
_cell.length_c   1.000
_cell.angle_alpha   90.00
_cell.angle_beta   90.00
_cell.angle_gamma   90.00
#
_symmetry.space_group_name_H-M   'P 1'
#
loop_
_entity.id
_entity.type
_entity.pdbx_description
1 polymer ?
#
loop_
_entity_poly.entity_id
_entity_poly.type
_entity_poly.pdbx_seq_one_letter_code
_entity_poly.pdbx_strand_id
1 'polypeptide(L)'
;MSKATLQIPPFFLKIDGELVEVLEILKSRLITGEEWYHVVVSIHYRGMRGKPYSLSVRSLKELENKLKIEITKLKMIEFAYGIEEVRRLIT
;
A
#
# COMPACT_ATOMS: atom_id res chain seq x y z
N MET A 1 26.30 -9.33 -19.36
CA MET A 1 25.08 -10.06 -18.94
C MET A 1 24.27 -9.14 -18.04
N SER A 2 23.02 -8.82 -18.38
CA SER A 2 22.15 -8.07 -17.49
C SER A 2 21.74 -8.97 -16.32
N LYS A 3 21.88 -8.46 -15.09
CA LYS A 3 21.50 -9.18 -13.88
C LYS A 3 19.97 -9.08 -13.76
N ALA A 4 19.26 -10.21 -13.75
CA ALA A 4 17.83 -10.21 -13.48
C ALA A 4 17.59 -9.90 -12.00
N THR A 5 16.74 -8.92 -11.70
CA THR A 5 16.32 -8.61 -10.33
C THR A 5 14.93 -9.20 -10.10
N LEU A 6 14.83 -10.13 -9.15
CA LEU A 6 13.58 -10.71 -8.70
C LEU A 6 13.23 -10.13 -7.33
N GLN A 7 12.07 -9.47 -7.22
CA GLN A 7 11.52 -9.07 -5.92
C GLN A 7 10.48 -10.10 -5.49
N ILE A 8 10.65 -10.63 -4.28
CA ILE A 8 9.75 -11.62 -3.68
C ILE A 8 9.10 -10.97 -2.46
N PRO A 9 7.76 -10.96 -2.34
CA PRO A 9 7.08 -10.47 -1.14
C PRO A 9 7.44 -11.28 0.13
N PRO A 10 7.39 -10.66 1.33
CA PRO A 10 7.06 -9.26 1.53
C PRO A 10 8.25 -8.33 1.25
N PHE A 11 7.96 -7.12 0.75
CA PHE A 11 8.95 -6.06 0.61
C PHE A 11 8.37 -4.70 0.98
N PHE A 12 9.22 -3.71 1.23
CA PHE A 12 8.80 -2.39 1.70
C PHE A 12 8.95 -1.32 0.63
N LEU A 13 7.95 -0.46 0.53
CA LEU A 13 7.98 0.80 -0.20
C LEU A 13 7.97 1.95 0.80
N LYS A 14 8.64 3.06 0.49
CA LYS A 14 8.58 4.29 1.30
C LYS A 14 7.72 5.32 0.57
N ILE A 15 6.60 5.70 1.15
CA ILE A 15 5.62 6.62 0.57
C ILE A 15 5.32 7.72 1.59
N ASP A 16 5.52 9.00 1.23
CA ASP A 16 5.25 10.16 2.09
C ASP A 16 5.80 10.07 3.52
N GLY A 17 6.97 9.42 3.67
CA GLY A 17 7.67 9.21 4.94
C GLY A 17 7.35 7.90 5.66
N GLU A 18 6.25 7.23 5.31
CA GLU A 18 5.78 6.00 5.94
C GLU A 18 6.22 4.76 5.15
N LEU A 19 6.32 3.61 5.83
CA LEU A 19 6.61 2.33 5.20
C LEU A 19 5.31 1.64 4.82
N VAL A 20 5.27 1.10 3.61
CA VAL A 20 4.17 0.25 3.13
C VAL A 20 4.77 -1.12 2.84
N GLU A 21 4.32 -2.12 3.59
CA GLU A 21 4.65 -3.52 3.36
C GLU A 21 3.76 -4.07 2.25
N VAL A 22 4.36 -4.52 1.16
CA VAL A 22 3.67 -5.20 0.06
C VAL A 22 3.77 -6.71 0.30
N LEU A 23 2.63 -7.36 0.51
CA LEU A 23 2.52 -8.75 0.94
C LEU A 23 2.28 -9.71 -0.22
N GLU A 24 1.50 -9.29 -1.22
CA GLU A 24 1.18 -10.11 -2.39
C GLU A 24 0.89 -9.19 -3.58
N ILE A 25 1.21 -9.67 -4.78
CA ILE A 25 0.84 -9.03 -6.05
C ILE A 25 0.28 -10.10 -6.98
N LEU A 26 -0.99 -9.99 -7.33
CA LEU A 26 -1.63 -10.82 -8.34
C LEU A 26 -1.89 -10.00 -9.61
N LYS A 27 -1.33 -10.42 -10.74
CA LYS A 27 -1.63 -9.84 -12.05
C LYS A 27 -2.85 -10.53 -12.65
N SER A 28 -3.83 -9.75 -13.08
CA SER A 28 -5.03 -10.21 -13.80
C SER A 28 -5.14 -9.50 -15.16
N ARG A 29 -5.79 -10.16 -16.12
CA ARG A 29 -6.12 -9.58 -17.42
C ARG A 29 -7.61 -9.71 -17.64
N LEU A 30 -8.28 -8.59 -17.85
CA LEU A 30 -9.72 -8.56 -18.11
C LEU A 30 -10.02 -9.00 -19.54
N ILE A 31 -11.28 -9.35 -19.81
CA ILE A 31 -11.77 -9.71 -21.15
C ILE A 31 -11.57 -8.54 -22.14
N THR A 32 -11.63 -7.30 -21.65
CA THR A 32 -11.33 -6.08 -22.41
C THR A 32 -9.86 -5.96 -22.84
N GLY A 33 -8.98 -6.83 -22.33
CA GLY A 33 -7.55 -6.81 -22.55
C GLY A 33 -6.76 -5.97 -21.54
N GLU A 34 -7.43 -5.22 -20.67
CA GLU A 34 -6.80 -4.40 -19.63
C GLU A 34 -6.05 -5.24 -18.61
N GLU A 35 -4.85 -4.81 -18.24
CA GLU A 35 -4.07 -5.40 -17.16
C GLU A 35 -4.38 -4.73 -15.83
N TRP A 36 -4.58 -5.55 -14.81
CA TRP A 36 -4.83 -5.13 -13.45
C TRP A 36 -3.88 -5.87 -12.50
N TYR A 37 -3.54 -5.21 -11.41
CA TYR A 37 -2.72 -5.73 -10.34
C TYR A 37 -3.52 -5.60 -9.04
N HIS A 38 -3.72 -6.71 -8.36
CA HIS A 38 -4.31 -6.75 -7.03
C HIS A 38 -3.15 -6.85 -6.03
N VAL A 39 -2.88 -5.76 -5.34
CA VAL A 39 -1.74 -5.62 -4.44
C VAL A 39 -2.24 -5.66 -3.00
N VAL A 40 -1.81 -6.65 -2.22
CA VAL A 40 -2.10 -6.70 -0.78
C VAL A 40 -1.02 -5.91 -0.06
N VAL A 41 -1.42 -4.91 0.72
CA VAL A 41 -0.52 -3.99 1.42
C VAL A 41 -0.88 -3.87 2.90
N SER A 42 0.11 -3.50 3.72
CA SER A 42 -0.07 -3.04 5.10
C SER A 42 0.72 -1.74 5.30
N ILE A 43 0.08 -0.69 5.81
CA ILE A 43 0.75 0.58 6.12
C ILE A 43 1.32 0.49 7.54
N HIS A 44 2.61 0.79 7.67
CA HIS A 44 3.25 1.02 8.95
C HIS A 44 3.19 2.53 9.25
N TYR A 45 2.45 2.89 10.28
CA TYR A 45 2.20 4.28 10.66
C TYR A 45 2.53 4.48 12.14
N ARG A 46 3.47 5.40 12.45
CA ARG A 46 3.89 5.71 13.84
C ARG A 46 4.23 4.47 14.69
N GLY A 47 4.91 3.49 14.08
CA GLY A 47 5.30 2.24 14.75
C GLY A 47 4.19 1.19 14.87
N MET A 48 2.98 1.47 14.35
CA MET A 48 1.87 0.52 14.29
C MET A 48 1.80 -0.10 12.89
N ARG A 49 1.61 -1.41 12.82
CA ARG A 49 1.35 -2.12 11.56
C ARG A 49 -0.17 -2.23 11.36
N GLY A 50 -0.68 -1.66 10.27
CA GLY A 50 -2.09 -1.73 9.94
C GLY A 50 -2.51 -3.12 9.45
N LYS A 51 -3.81 -3.42 9.51
CA LYS A 51 -4.41 -4.62 8.90
C LYS A 51 -4.14 -4.65 7.39
N PRO A 52 -3.78 -5.82 6.82
CA PRO A 52 -3.64 -5.96 5.38
C PRO A 52 -4.93 -5.62 4.63
N TYR A 53 -4.81 -4.96 3.48
CA TYR A 53 -5.93 -4.68 2.58
C TYR A 53 -5.47 -4.69 1.12
N SER A 54 -6.42 -4.89 0.20
CA SER A 54 -6.13 -5.01 -1.22
C SER A 54 -6.38 -3.71 -1.98
N LEU A 55 -5.46 -3.34 -2.86
CA LEU A 55 -5.60 -2.27 -3.83
C LEU A 55 -5.54 -2.83 -5.24
N SER A 56 -6.60 -2.61 -6.02
CA SER A 56 -6.63 -2.91 -7.46
C SER A 56 -6.13 -1.70 -8.24
N VAL A 57 -5.09 -1.88 -9.05
CA VAL A 57 -4.41 -0.80 -9.79
C VAL A 57 -3.97 -1.27 -11.17
N ARG A 58 -3.75 -0.34 -12.10
CA ARG A 58 -3.29 -0.64 -13.47
C ARG A 58 -1.80 -0.38 -13.65
N SER A 59 -1.18 0.37 -12.74
CA SER A 59 0.23 0.74 -12.83
C SER A 59 0.83 1.04 -11.46
N LEU A 60 2.16 1.04 -11.38
CA LEU A 60 2.89 1.45 -10.19
C LEU A 60 2.56 2.90 -9.77
N LYS A 61 2.38 3.80 -10.74
CA LYS A 61 1.98 5.19 -10.48
C LYS A 61 0.60 5.29 -9.82
N GLU A 62 -0.34 4.46 -10.26
CA GLU A 62 -1.67 4.40 -9.64
C GLU A 62 -1.59 3.83 -8.21
N LEU A 63 -0.76 2.80 -7.98
CA LEU A 63 -0.49 2.28 -6.64
C LEU A 63 0.06 3.36 -5.72
N GLU A 64 1.10 4.08 -6.15
CA GLU A 64 1.70 5.17 -5.39
C GLU A 64 0.66 6.24 -5.03
N ASN A 65 -0.17 6.67 -5.99
CA ASN A 65 -1.20 7.67 -5.74
C ASN A 65 -2.26 7.19 -4.75
N LYS A 66 -2.72 5.94 -4.85
CA LYS A 66 -3.69 5.38 -3.88
C LYS A 66 -3.09 5.26 -2.48
N LEU A 67 -1.84 4.83 -2.38
CA LEU A 67 -1.14 4.75 -1.09
C LEU A 67 -0.96 6.13 -0.44
N LYS A 68 -0.62 7.17 -1.22
CA LYS A 68 -0.57 8.55 -0.72
C LYS A 68 -1.91 9.01 -0.17
N ILE A 69 -3.01 8.67 -0.83
CA ILE A 69 -4.36 8.97 -0.34
C ILE A 69 -4.63 8.28 1.00
N GLU A 70 -4.34 6.98 1.12
CA GLU A 70 -4.55 6.25 2.37
C GLU A 70 -3.69 6.81 3.52
N ILE A 71 -2.41 7.12 3.28
CA ILE A 71 -1.53 7.75 4.27
C ILE A 71 -2.04 9.14 4.65
N THR A 72 -2.55 9.91 3.70
CA THR A 72 -3.14 11.24 3.97
C THR A 72 -4.36 11.12 4.87
N LYS A 73 -5.23 10.12 4.68
CA LYS A 73 -6.37 9.87 5.57
C LYS A 73 -5.89 9.61 7.01
N LEU A 74 -4.85 8.80 7.20
CA LEU A 74 -4.28 8.56 8.53
C LEU A 74 -3.75 9.85 9.17
N LYS A 75 -3.02 10.67 8.41
CA LYS A 75 -2.52 11.98 8.87
C LYS A 75 -3.67 12.93 9.25
N MET A 76 -4.75 12.94 8.48
CA MET A 76 -5.94 13.75 8.77
C MET A 76 -6.67 13.26 10.03
N ILE A 77 -6.79 11.95 10.23
CA ILE A 77 -7.39 11.37 11.44
C ILE A 77 -6.53 11.68 12.66
N GLU A 78 -5.20 11.52 12.58
CA GLU A 78 -4.28 11.90 13.66
C GLU A 78 -4.44 13.38 14.00
N PHE A 79 -4.49 14.24 12.98
CA PHE A 79 -4.66 15.68 13.17
C PHE A 79 -6.00 16.04 13.84
N ALA A 80 -7.10 15.38 13.45
CA ALA A 80 -8.44 15.71 13.92
C ALA A 80 -8.80 15.07 15.28
N TYR A 81 -8.34 13.84 15.52
CA TYR A 81 -8.81 12.99 16.62
C TYR A 81 -7.67 12.39 17.48
N GLY A 82 -6.42 12.61 17.09
CA GLY A 82 -5.25 12.08 17.78
C GLY A 82 -4.86 10.66 17.37
N ILE A 83 -3.71 10.21 17.88
CA ILE A 83 -3.08 8.95 17.45
C ILE A 83 -3.85 7.69 17.91
N GLU A 84 -4.57 7.76 19.03
CA GLU A 84 -5.34 6.62 19.54
C GLU A 84 -6.51 6.25 18.62
N GLU A 85 -7.12 7.24 17.95
CA GLU A 85 -8.17 6.97 16.97
C GLU A 85 -7.59 6.31 15.71
N VAL A 86 -6.39 6.73 15.27
CA VAL A 86 -5.68 6.05 14.18
C VAL A 86 -5.40 4.59 14.55
N ARG A 87 -4.87 4.34 15.76
CA ARG A 87 -4.60 2.99 16.27
C ARG A 87 -5.85 2.12 16.19
N ARG A 88 -6.99 2.61 16.70
CA ARG A 88 -8.28 1.90 16.71
C ARG A 88 -8.76 1.51 15.31
N LEU A 89 -8.49 2.34 14.30
CA LEU A 89 -8.96 2.12 12.94
C LEU A 89 -8.07 1.16 12.14
N ILE A 90 -6.76 1.24 12.32
CA ILE A 90 -5.81 0.45 11.51
C ILE A 90 -5.44 -0.90 12.14
N THR A 91 -5.56 -1.05 13.47
CA THR A 91 -5.29 -2.31 14.19
C THR A 91 -6.56 -3.07 14.52
#